data_AF-A2EVQ2-F1
#
_entry.id   AF-A2EVQ2-F1
#
_cell.length_a   1.000
_cell.length_b   1.000
_cell.length_c   1.000
_cell.angle_alpha   90.00
_cell.angle_beta   90.00
_cell.angle_gamma   90.00
#
_symmetry.space_group_name_H-M   'P 1'
#
loop_
_entity.id
_entity.type
_entity.pdbx_description
1 polymer ?
#
loop_
_entity_poly.entity_id
_entity_poly.type
_entity_poly.pdbx_seq_one_letter_code
_entity_poly.pdbx_strand_id
1 'polypeptide(L)'
;MEIDYKYYAGNIDKIINEDFIKIRETHQMCEILKLTYLSVDQFTRIFNIVKEYFDPNDIISMLKCSNVNFKKDKDNYTVIKCISEIFEMKPLNDIFLKHAGDFHIGNASYESSRSHSIQIKDFKISQLFYQVYEILEKAAANDDTKTIEECVKNNTWRIINDKGSNCIINAARKGNLKLVRLLQEYGADPCSKTDDDITILHYFCHRDSIEGVQFALQFININATTKTNKRTPLHIAAYLNYAKLCTFLCKQAGIQKNAKDSYNKTPLGVAIQKGNKDAQAALKACNCI
;
A
#
# COMPACT_ATOMS: atom_id res chain seq x y z
N MET A 1 -29.78 -8.38 19.43
CA MET A 1 -29.53 -9.81 19.70
C MET A 1 -28.03 -10.00 19.60
N GLU A 2 -27.38 -10.45 20.68
CA GLU A 2 -25.92 -10.58 20.71
C GLU A 2 -25.50 -11.72 19.78
N ILE A 3 -24.60 -11.43 18.82
CA ILE A 3 -24.17 -12.41 17.82
C ILE A 3 -23.12 -13.31 18.47
N ASP A 4 -23.39 -14.61 18.58
CA ASP A 4 -22.42 -15.58 19.11
C ASP A 4 -21.38 -15.95 18.05
N TYR A 5 -20.33 -15.14 17.97
CA TYR A 5 -19.23 -15.34 17.02
C TYR A 5 -18.49 -16.67 17.20
N LYS A 6 -18.42 -17.21 18.43
CA LYS A 6 -17.74 -18.50 18.69
C LYS A 6 -18.56 -19.67 18.14
N TYR A 7 -19.88 -19.62 18.30
CA TYR A 7 -20.77 -20.62 17.72
C TYR A 7 -20.64 -20.67 16.19
N TYR A 8 -20.62 -19.50 15.53
CA TYR A 8 -20.44 -19.43 14.07
C TYR A 8 -19.06 -19.92 13.64
N ALA A 9 -18.01 -19.52 14.35
CA ALA A 9 -16.65 -19.96 14.04
C ALA A 9 -16.47 -21.48 14.14
N GLY A 10 -17.07 -22.11 15.15
CA GLY A 10 -17.00 -23.57 15.34
C GLY A 10 -17.85 -24.39 14.38
N ASN A 11 -18.79 -23.76 13.66
CA ASN A 11 -19.73 -24.42 12.75
C ASN A 11 -19.66 -23.88 11.32
N ILE A 12 -18.50 -23.32 10.94
CA ILE A 12 -18.31 -22.57 9.70
C ILE A 12 -18.81 -23.29 8.44
N ASP A 13 -18.62 -24.61 8.37
CA ASP A 13 -19.04 -25.42 7.21
C ASP A 13 -20.54 -25.59 7.06
N LYS A 14 -21.28 -25.54 8.17
CA LYS A 14 -22.73 -25.74 8.18
C LYS A 14 -23.49 -24.44 8.02
N ILE A 15 -22.86 -23.32 8.38
CA ILE A 15 -23.55 -22.05 8.54
C ILE A 15 -23.13 -21.03 7.49
N ILE A 16 -21.85 -20.96 7.10
CA ILE A 16 -21.40 -19.96 6.13
C ILE A 16 -21.82 -20.38 4.72
N ASN A 17 -22.88 -19.74 4.26
CA ASN A 17 -23.43 -19.80 2.91
C ASN A 17 -23.84 -18.38 2.48
N GLU A 18 -24.40 -18.28 1.28
CA GLU A 18 -24.86 -17.02 0.69
C GLU A 18 -25.87 -16.27 1.57
N ASP A 19 -26.88 -16.96 2.10
CA ASP A 19 -27.90 -16.38 2.98
C ASP A 19 -27.32 -15.84 4.28
N PHE A 20 -26.29 -16.49 4.80
CA PHE A 20 -25.57 -16.04 5.98
C PHE A 20 -24.73 -14.79 5.70
N ILE A 21 -23.98 -14.80 4.59
CA ILE A 21 -23.02 -13.74 4.24
C ILE A 21 -23.75 -12.44 3.88
N LYS A 22 -24.83 -12.51 3.09
CA LYS A 22 -25.51 -11.33 2.53
C LYS A 22 -26.16 -10.41 3.57
N ILE A 23 -26.44 -10.90 4.77
CA ILE A 23 -27.11 -10.15 5.85
C ILE A 23 -26.15 -9.66 6.94
N ARG A 24 -24.84 -9.77 6.72
CA ARG A 24 -23.81 -9.42 7.71
C ARG A 24 -23.09 -8.14 7.34
N GLU A 25 -22.65 -7.43 8.37
CA GLU A 25 -21.74 -6.29 8.20
C GLU A 25 -20.28 -6.75 8.18
N THR A 26 -19.41 -5.93 7.59
CA THR A 26 -17.97 -6.18 7.48
C THR A 26 -17.33 -6.52 8.84
N HIS A 27 -17.69 -5.75 9.87
CA HIS A 27 -17.14 -5.96 11.22
C HIS A 27 -17.53 -7.34 11.79
N GLN A 28 -18.74 -7.81 11.52
CA GLN A 28 -19.25 -9.09 12.02
C GLN A 28 -18.54 -10.26 11.33
N MET A 29 -18.34 -10.16 10.02
CA MET A 29 -17.57 -11.15 9.26
C MET A 29 -16.12 -11.21 9.74
N CYS A 30 -15.49 -10.05 10.01
CA CYS A 30 -14.15 -9.99 10.57
C CYS A 30 -14.05 -10.69 11.94
N GLU A 31 -15.00 -10.48 12.85
CA GLU A 31 -15.01 -11.15 14.16
C GLU A 31 -15.15 -12.67 14.04
N ILE A 32 -15.99 -13.15 13.13
CA ILE A 32 -16.13 -14.59 12.85
C ILE A 32 -14.82 -15.15 12.29
N LEU A 33 -14.27 -14.52 11.26
CA LEU A 33 -13.06 -15.00 10.56
C LEU A 33 -11.84 -15.05 11.50
N LYS A 34 -11.69 -14.07 12.41
CA LYS A 34 -10.63 -14.06 13.45
C LYS A 34 -10.64 -15.30 14.32
N LEU A 35 -11.82 -15.83 14.62
CA LEU A 35 -12.05 -16.97 15.51
C LEU A 35 -12.01 -18.32 14.77
N THR A 36 -11.87 -18.30 13.44
CA THR A 36 -11.88 -19.50 12.60
C THR A 36 -10.47 -19.94 12.20
N TYR A 37 -10.33 -21.22 11.87
CA TYR A 37 -9.15 -21.78 11.20
C TYR A 37 -9.61 -22.51 9.94
N LEU A 38 -9.39 -21.88 8.78
CA LEU A 38 -9.88 -22.35 7.49
C LEU A 38 -8.85 -23.27 6.81
N SER A 39 -9.31 -24.32 6.16
CA SER A 39 -8.55 -24.97 5.07
C SER A 39 -8.51 -24.07 3.83
N VAL A 40 -7.67 -24.43 2.85
CA VAL A 40 -7.62 -23.69 1.57
C VAL A 40 -8.97 -23.74 0.84
N ASP A 41 -9.65 -24.89 0.85
CA ASP A 41 -10.98 -25.04 0.25
C ASP A 41 -12.05 -24.19 0.96
N GLN A 42 -12.05 -24.21 2.30
CA GLN A 42 -12.98 -23.40 3.09
C GLN A 42 -12.77 -21.92 2.81
N PHE A 43 -11.52 -21.47 2.81
CA PHE A 43 -11.16 -20.09 2.47
C PHE A 43 -11.68 -19.72 1.07
N THR A 44 -11.39 -20.55 0.08
CA THR A 44 -11.76 -20.29 -1.33
C THR A 44 -13.27 -20.21 -1.50
N ARG A 45 -14.01 -21.15 -0.90
CA ARG A 45 -15.48 -21.15 -0.94
C ARG A 45 -16.08 -19.90 -0.32
N ILE A 46 -15.62 -19.54 0.88
CA ILE A 46 -16.15 -18.39 1.62
C ILE A 46 -15.91 -17.10 0.82
N PHE A 47 -14.67 -16.88 0.37
CA PHE A 47 -14.34 -15.63 -0.27
C PHE A 47 -14.88 -15.50 -1.71
N ASN A 48 -15.18 -16.62 -2.39
CA ASN A 48 -15.95 -16.60 -3.63
C ASN A 48 -17.41 -16.17 -3.45
N ILE A 49 -17.99 -16.33 -2.26
CA ILE A 49 -19.31 -15.79 -1.96
C ILE A 49 -19.19 -14.34 -1.50
N VAL A 50 -18.25 -14.05 -0.59
CA VAL A 50 -18.02 -12.69 -0.07
C VAL A 50 -17.81 -11.65 -1.17
N LYS A 51 -17.09 -11.99 -2.26
CA LYS A 51 -16.84 -11.06 -3.36
C LYS A 51 -18.10 -10.57 -4.08
N GLU A 52 -19.19 -11.32 -4.03
CA GLU A 52 -20.46 -10.97 -4.68
C GLU A 52 -21.26 -9.94 -3.86
N TYR A 53 -20.94 -9.78 -2.57
CA TYR A 53 -21.76 -9.03 -1.60
C TYR A 53 -21.05 -7.84 -0.94
N PHE A 54 -19.73 -7.79 -0.99
CA PHE A 54 -18.94 -6.78 -0.30
C PHE A 54 -18.04 -6.02 -1.26
N ASP A 55 -17.78 -4.75 -0.96
CA ASP A 55 -16.85 -3.96 -1.75
C ASP A 55 -15.38 -4.37 -1.49
N PRO A 56 -14.45 -4.06 -2.39
CA PRO A 56 -13.05 -4.48 -2.27
C PRO A 56 -12.35 -4.09 -0.94
N ASN A 57 -12.68 -2.96 -0.33
CA ASN A 57 -12.04 -2.54 0.94
C ASN A 57 -12.53 -3.37 2.12
N ASP A 58 -13.82 -3.72 2.11
CA ASP A 58 -14.42 -4.61 3.10
C ASP A 58 -13.83 -6.02 2.99
N ILE A 59 -13.68 -6.53 1.77
CA ILE A 59 -13.03 -7.81 1.48
C ILE A 59 -11.57 -7.81 2.00
N ILE A 60 -10.81 -6.74 1.74
CA ILE A 60 -9.44 -6.58 2.26
C ILE A 60 -9.43 -6.67 3.80
N SER A 61 -10.41 -6.04 4.46
CA SER A 61 -10.53 -6.07 5.92
C SER A 61 -10.80 -7.50 6.43
N MET A 62 -11.65 -8.26 5.74
CA MET A 62 -11.94 -9.66 6.05
C MET A 62 -10.74 -10.59 5.77
N LEU A 63 -10.03 -10.40 4.66
CA LEU A 63 -8.81 -11.14 4.33
C LEU A 63 -7.75 -10.98 5.43
N LYS A 64 -7.53 -9.77 5.93
CA LYS A 64 -6.60 -9.47 7.04
C LYS A 64 -6.95 -10.19 8.34
N CYS A 65 -8.22 -10.52 8.53
CA CYS A 65 -8.77 -11.15 9.73
C CYS A 65 -8.82 -12.68 9.65
N SER A 66 -8.57 -13.27 8.48
CA SER A 66 -8.76 -14.71 8.25
C SER A 66 -7.51 -15.52 8.65
N ASN A 67 -7.70 -16.73 9.17
CA ASN A 67 -6.61 -17.67 9.46
C ASN A 67 -6.71 -18.91 8.56
N VAL A 68 -5.66 -19.19 7.77
CA VAL A 68 -5.65 -20.28 6.78
C VAL A 68 -4.53 -21.27 7.10
N ASN A 69 -4.87 -22.54 7.17
CA ASN A 69 -3.92 -23.59 7.53
C ASN A 69 -3.12 -24.11 6.31
N PHE A 70 -2.07 -23.38 5.92
CA PHE A 70 -1.18 -23.76 4.81
C PHE A 70 -0.24 -24.96 5.10
N LYS A 71 -0.24 -25.52 6.32
CA LYS A 71 0.65 -26.66 6.64
C LYS A 71 0.10 -28.00 6.18
N LYS A 72 -1.23 -28.11 6.03
CA LYS A 72 -1.89 -29.33 5.53
C LYS A 72 -2.10 -29.31 4.01
N ASP A 73 -2.21 -28.13 3.42
CA ASP A 73 -2.37 -27.93 1.98
C ASP A 73 -1.09 -27.37 1.36
N LYS A 74 -0.49 -28.09 0.41
CA LYS A 74 0.67 -27.60 -0.35
C LYS A 74 0.30 -26.50 -1.37
N ASP A 75 -0.99 -26.18 -1.47
CA ASP A 75 -1.58 -25.38 -2.56
C ASP A 75 -1.74 -23.90 -2.19
N ASN A 76 -0.64 -23.26 -1.79
CA ASN A 76 -0.58 -21.81 -1.57
C ASN A 76 -1.05 -21.01 -2.80
N TYR A 77 -0.86 -21.59 -4.00
CA TYR A 77 -1.30 -21.03 -5.26
C TYR A 77 -2.82 -20.90 -5.38
N THR A 78 -3.61 -21.80 -4.78
CA THR A 78 -5.08 -21.75 -4.86
C THR A 78 -5.64 -20.56 -4.07
N VAL A 79 -5.02 -20.22 -2.93
CA VAL A 79 -5.35 -19.01 -2.17
C VAL A 79 -4.99 -17.76 -2.95
N ILE A 80 -3.81 -17.72 -3.59
CA ILE A 80 -3.40 -16.62 -4.47
C ILE A 80 -4.37 -16.47 -5.63
N LYS A 81 -4.73 -17.57 -6.29
CA LYS A 81 -5.69 -17.61 -7.39
C LYS A 81 -7.06 -17.11 -6.94
N CYS A 82 -7.55 -17.55 -5.79
CA CYS A 82 -8.82 -17.08 -5.21
C CYS A 82 -8.78 -15.57 -4.94
N ILE A 83 -7.74 -15.08 -4.25
CA ILE A 83 -7.52 -13.64 -4.01
C ILE A 83 -7.46 -12.88 -5.33
N SER A 84 -6.76 -13.43 -6.31
CA SER A 84 -6.65 -12.85 -7.65
C SER A 84 -8.01 -12.79 -8.33
N GLU A 85 -8.82 -13.84 -8.27
CA GLU A 85 -10.17 -13.88 -8.84
C GLU A 85 -11.13 -12.91 -8.14
N ILE A 86 -11.04 -12.77 -6.82
CA ILE A 86 -11.86 -11.85 -6.01
C ILE A 86 -11.61 -10.39 -6.39
N PHE A 87 -10.36 -10.04 -6.65
CA PHE A 87 -9.98 -8.70 -7.09
C PHE A 87 -9.93 -8.58 -8.63
N GLU A 88 -10.47 -9.56 -9.35
CA GLU A 88 -10.47 -9.65 -10.82
C GLU A 88 -9.07 -9.52 -11.46
N MET A 89 -8.02 -9.87 -10.72
CA MET A 89 -6.60 -9.90 -11.09
C MET A 89 -6.26 -11.15 -11.93
N LYS A 90 -6.99 -11.39 -13.02
CA LYS A 90 -6.93 -12.63 -13.83
C LYS A 90 -5.53 -13.15 -14.26
N PRO A 91 -4.42 -12.38 -14.35
CA PRO A 91 -3.12 -12.90 -14.79
C PRO A 91 -2.02 -12.89 -13.72
N LEU A 92 -2.34 -12.86 -12.42
CA LEU A 92 -1.34 -13.36 -11.46
C LEU A 92 -0.90 -14.78 -11.86
N ASN A 93 -1.82 -15.64 -12.30
CA ASN A 93 -1.50 -16.97 -12.84
C ASN A 93 -0.42 -16.95 -13.94
N ASP A 94 -0.62 -16.20 -15.02
CA ASP A 94 0.26 -16.27 -16.20
C ASP A 94 1.60 -15.58 -15.98
N ILE A 95 1.62 -14.49 -15.21
CA ILE A 95 2.84 -13.76 -14.85
C ILE A 95 3.70 -14.59 -13.87
N PHE A 96 3.08 -15.21 -12.85
CA PHE A 96 3.79 -16.08 -11.92
C PHE A 96 4.26 -17.38 -12.58
N LEU A 97 3.49 -17.97 -13.50
CA LEU A 97 3.91 -19.16 -14.25
C LEU A 97 5.11 -18.89 -15.18
N LYS A 98 5.16 -17.71 -15.83
CA LYS A 98 6.26 -17.32 -16.74
C LYS A 98 7.59 -17.09 -16.01
N HIS A 99 7.54 -16.77 -14.72
CA HIS A 99 8.71 -16.51 -13.88
C HIS A 99 8.84 -17.49 -12.69
N ALA A 100 8.08 -18.59 -12.69
CA ALA A 100 7.99 -19.56 -11.59
C ALA A 100 9.36 -20.17 -11.21
N GLY A 101 10.31 -20.24 -12.15
CA GLY A 101 11.67 -20.74 -11.90
C GLY A 101 12.56 -19.80 -11.09
N ASP A 102 12.26 -18.50 -11.07
CA ASP A 102 13.03 -17.48 -10.34
C ASP A 102 12.48 -17.24 -8.92
N PHE A 103 11.29 -17.75 -8.63
CA PHE A 103 10.65 -17.66 -7.33
C PHE A 103 11.05 -18.84 -6.43
N HIS A 104 12.27 -18.77 -5.88
CA HIS A 104 12.52 -19.48 -4.63
C HIS A 104 11.68 -18.82 -3.52
N ILE A 105 10.54 -19.44 -3.18
CA ILE A 105 9.84 -19.19 -1.92
C ILE A 105 10.76 -19.71 -0.81
N GLY A 106 11.76 -18.90 -0.47
CA GLY A 106 12.78 -19.23 0.51
C GLY A 106 12.15 -19.38 1.88
N ASN A 107 12.29 -20.60 2.41
CA ASN A 107 12.26 -21.00 3.81
C ASN A 107 11.69 -19.96 4.78
N ALA A 108 10.49 -20.26 5.27
CA ALA A 108 10.10 -19.94 6.63
C ALA A 108 11.33 -20.18 7.53
N SER A 109 11.87 -19.10 8.09
CA SER A 109 12.89 -19.20 9.11
C SER A 109 12.32 -20.06 10.23
N TYR A 110 12.91 -21.25 10.37
CA TYR A 110 12.74 -22.18 11.47
C TYR A 110 12.87 -21.42 12.80
N GLU A 111 11.76 -21.33 13.54
CA GLU A 111 11.80 -21.45 14.99
C GLU A 111 10.79 -22.52 15.42
N SER A 112 11.22 -23.26 16.44
CA SER A 112 10.86 -24.63 16.75
C SER A 112 9.42 -24.83 17.22
N SER A 113 8.86 -25.98 16.82
CA SER A 113 7.97 -26.83 17.62
C SER A 113 6.87 -26.13 18.45
N ARG A 114 5.76 -25.82 17.76
CA ARG A 114 4.38 -26.03 18.23
C ARG A 114 3.47 -25.79 17.04
N SER A 115 2.35 -26.49 16.98
CA SER A 115 1.32 -26.43 15.94
C SER A 115 0.69 -25.04 15.85
N HIS A 116 1.42 -24.08 15.25
CA HIS A 116 0.93 -22.73 15.00
C HIS A 116 0.24 -22.70 13.64
N SER A 117 -1.06 -22.45 13.69
CA SER A 117 -1.89 -21.93 12.62
C SER A 117 -1.29 -20.68 12.00
N ILE A 118 -1.33 -20.58 10.68
CA ILE A 118 -0.90 -19.38 9.96
C ILE A 118 -2.11 -18.45 9.83
N GLN A 119 -2.01 -17.23 10.38
CA GLN A 119 -2.99 -16.19 10.05
C GLN A 119 -2.69 -15.73 8.61
N ILE A 120 -3.64 -15.20 7.82
CA ILE A 120 -3.29 -14.54 6.54
C ILE A 120 -2.32 -13.36 6.73
N LYS A 121 -2.09 -12.92 7.98
CA LYS A 121 -0.93 -12.09 8.32
C LYS A 121 0.42 -12.69 7.88
N ASP A 122 0.59 -14.02 7.86
CA ASP A 122 1.83 -14.67 7.42
C ASP A 122 1.85 -15.00 5.92
N PHE A 123 0.68 -15.05 5.25
CA PHE A 123 0.62 -14.87 3.79
C PHE A 123 0.75 -13.38 3.50
N LYS A 124 1.99 -12.90 3.57
CA LYS A 124 2.30 -11.48 3.48
C LYS A 124 1.75 -10.92 2.16
N ILE A 125 0.61 -10.23 2.20
CA ILE A 125 0.14 -9.33 1.14
C ILE A 125 1.28 -8.38 0.73
N SER A 126 2.18 -8.06 1.67
CA SER A 126 3.42 -7.35 1.39
C SER A 126 4.37 -8.11 0.45
N GLN A 127 4.51 -9.43 0.55
CA GLN A 127 5.34 -10.23 -0.37
C GLN A 127 4.76 -10.22 -1.79
N LEU A 128 3.45 -10.42 -1.94
CA LEU A 128 2.77 -10.31 -3.23
C LEU A 128 2.90 -8.89 -3.81
N PHE A 129 2.72 -7.88 -2.96
CA PHE A 129 2.95 -6.48 -3.31
C PHE A 129 4.36 -6.26 -3.89
N TYR A 130 5.39 -6.72 -3.18
CA TYR A 130 6.77 -6.51 -3.61
C TYR A 130 7.11 -7.27 -4.90
N GLN A 131 6.53 -8.46 -5.11
CA GLN A 131 6.69 -9.21 -6.35
C GLN A 131 6.06 -8.48 -7.54
N VAL A 132 4.81 -8.06 -7.43
CA VAL A 132 4.13 -7.28 -8.50
C VAL A 132 4.84 -5.96 -8.75
N TYR A 133 5.28 -5.26 -7.69
CA TYR A 133 6.04 -4.03 -7.82
C TYR A 133 7.38 -4.25 -8.54
N GLU A 134 8.11 -5.32 -8.23
CA GLU A 134 9.38 -5.66 -8.89
C GLU A 134 9.19 -5.90 -10.39
N ILE A 135 8.10 -6.56 -10.78
CA ILE A 135 7.75 -6.79 -12.18
C ILE A 135 7.47 -5.46 -12.89
N LEU A 136 6.65 -4.59 -12.28
CA LEU A 136 6.37 -3.26 -12.80
C LEU A 136 7.63 -2.40 -12.93
N GLU A 137 8.52 -2.46 -11.94
CA GLU A 137 9.78 -1.72 -11.93
C GLU A 137 10.73 -2.19 -13.05
N LYS A 138 10.91 -3.51 -13.21
CA LYS A 138 11.70 -4.10 -14.30
C LYS A 138 11.10 -3.78 -15.66
N ALA A 139 9.78 -3.88 -15.81
CA ALA A 139 9.11 -3.57 -17.06
C ALA A 139 9.29 -2.10 -17.45
N ALA A 140 9.12 -1.17 -16.52
CA ALA A 140 9.35 0.26 -16.77
C ALA A 140 10.81 0.61 -17.08
N ALA A 141 11.77 -0.09 -16.46
CA ALA A 141 13.19 0.08 -16.76
C ALA A 141 13.55 -0.38 -18.18
N ASN A 142 12.88 -1.41 -18.69
CA ASN A 142 13.13 -1.99 -20.01
C ASN A 142 12.20 -1.47 -21.13
N ASP A 143 11.35 -0.47 -20.84
CA ASP A 143 10.31 0.02 -21.76
C ASP A 143 9.37 -1.09 -22.27
N ASP A 144 9.14 -2.11 -21.43
CA ASP A 144 8.19 -3.21 -21.71
C ASP A 144 6.76 -2.74 -21.42
N THR A 145 6.25 -1.91 -22.34
CA THR A 145 4.91 -1.34 -22.26
C THR A 145 3.83 -2.42 -22.23
N LYS A 146 4.06 -3.58 -22.86
CA LYS A 146 3.12 -4.70 -22.89
C LYS A 146 2.89 -5.28 -21.49
N THR A 147 3.97 -5.57 -20.74
CA THR A 147 3.85 -6.06 -19.36
C THR A 147 3.16 -5.04 -18.46
N ILE A 148 3.40 -3.75 -18.68
CA ILE A 148 2.78 -2.68 -17.88
C ILE A 148 1.30 -2.52 -18.21
N GLU A 149 0.94 -2.47 -19.49
CA GLU A 149 -0.46 -2.47 -19.95
C GLU A 149 -1.21 -3.68 -19.42
N GLU A 150 -0.58 -4.84 -19.40
CA GLU A 150 -1.15 -6.07 -18.87
C GLU A 150 -1.35 -5.98 -17.35
N CYS A 151 -0.36 -5.52 -16.59
CA CYS A 151 -0.55 -5.27 -15.15
C CYS A 151 -1.68 -4.26 -14.87
N VAL A 152 -1.80 -3.24 -15.72
CA VAL A 152 -2.82 -2.19 -15.61
C VAL A 152 -4.22 -2.69 -15.93
N LYS A 153 -4.40 -3.35 -17.08
CA LYS A 153 -5.68 -3.91 -17.52
C LYS A 153 -6.30 -4.83 -16.47
N ASN A 154 -5.44 -5.43 -15.65
CA ASN A 154 -5.81 -6.41 -14.64
C ASN A 154 -5.82 -5.85 -13.22
N ASN A 155 -5.81 -4.51 -13.07
CA ASN A 155 -5.88 -3.81 -11.79
C ASN A 155 -4.81 -4.26 -10.75
N THR A 156 -3.71 -4.89 -11.17
CA THR A 156 -2.75 -5.50 -10.24
C THR A 156 -1.98 -4.47 -9.42
N TRP A 157 -1.92 -3.22 -9.90
CA TRP A 157 -1.32 -2.07 -9.21
C TRP A 157 -2.15 -1.54 -8.03
N ARG A 158 -3.42 -1.96 -7.88
CA ARG A 158 -4.32 -1.55 -6.80
C ARG A 158 -3.98 -2.19 -5.44
N ILE A 159 -3.08 -3.16 -5.43
CA ILE A 159 -2.61 -3.78 -4.19
C ILE A 159 -1.90 -2.74 -3.31
N ILE A 160 -2.14 -2.84 -2.01
CA ILE A 160 -1.48 -2.03 -0.98
C ILE A 160 -0.61 -2.91 -0.10
N ASN A 161 0.56 -2.42 0.29
CA ASN A 161 1.38 -3.11 1.29
C ASN A 161 0.84 -2.89 2.72
N ASP A 162 1.56 -3.46 3.69
CA ASP A 162 1.28 -3.37 5.13
C ASP A 162 1.27 -1.95 5.71
N LYS A 163 1.69 -0.94 4.93
CA LYS A 163 1.71 0.48 5.30
C LYS A 163 0.70 1.31 4.50
N GLY A 164 -0.24 0.66 3.81
CA GLY A 164 -1.20 1.31 2.93
C GLY A 164 -0.58 1.91 1.66
N SER A 165 0.66 1.54 1.30
CA SER A 165 1.32 2.05 0.09
C SER A 165 0.96 1.19 -1.12
N ASN A 166 0.38 1.80 -2.15
CA ASN A 166 0.20 1.17 -3.46
C ASN A 166 1.45 1.33 -4.37
N CYS A 167 1.37 0.85 -5.61
CA CYS A 167 2.50 0.87 -6.55
C CYS A 167 2.97 2.30 -6.89
N ILE A 168 2.05 3.25 -7.10
CA ILE A 168 2.42 4.65 -7.44
C ILE A 168 3.13 5.34 -6.27
N ILE A 169 2.67 5.10 -5.03
CA ILE A 169 3.37 5.57 -3.82
C ILE A 169 4.77 4.96 -3.71
N ASN A 170 4.92 3.64 -3.93
CA ASN A 170 6.22 2.99 -3.84
C ASN A 170 7.20 3.45 -4.94
N ALA A 171 6.70 3.71 -6.15
CA ALA A 171 7.49 4.26 -7.24
C ALA A 171 8.04 5.65 -6.88
N ALA A 172 7.19 6.54 -6.33
CA ALA A 172 7.63 7.84 -5.82
C ALA A 172 8.62 7.69 -4.66
N ARG A 173 8.38 6.76 -3.73
CA ARG A 173 9.32 6.41 -2.66
C ARG A 173 10.66 5.93 -3.20
N LYS A 174 10.73 5.32 -4.38
CA LYS A 174 12.01 4.96 -5.02
C LYS A 174 12.60 6.09 -5.87
N GLY A 175 11.87 7.20 -6.07
CA GLY A 175 12.26 8.29 -6.95
C GLY A 175 12.05 7.98 -8.43
N ASN A 176 11.32 6.91 -8.76
CA ASN A 176 11.10 6.46 -10.13
C ASN A 176 9.95 7.25 -10.79
N LEU A 177 10.25 8.48 -11.20
CA LEU A 177 9.26 9.37 -11.84
C LEU A 177 8.69 8.76 -13.14
N LYS A 178 9.50 8.02 -13.90
CA LYS A 178 9.07 7.34 -15.12
C LYS A 178 7.93 6.36 -14.83
N LEU A 179 8.11 5.49 -13.84
CA LEU A 179 7.09 4.54 -13.41
C LEU A 179 5.86 5.25 -12.80
N VAL A 180 6.06 6.35 -12.06
CA VAL A 180 4.93 7.14 -11.52
C VAL A 180 4.06 7.71 -12.64
N ARG A 181 4.66 8.33 -13.67
CA ARG A 181 3.93 8.86 -14.84
C ARG A 181 3.19 7.76 -15.56
N LEU A 182 3.87 6.65 -15.81
CA LEU A 182 3.30 5.52 -16.52
C LEU A 182 2.10 4.92 -15.75
N LEU A 183 2.24 4.68 -14.44
CA LEU A 183 1.12 4.21 -13.62
C LEU A 183 -0.06 5.21 -13.64
N GLN A 184 0.21 6.52 -13.63
CA GLN A 184 -0.84 7.55 -13.70
C GLN A 184 -1.53 7.61 -15.07
N GLU A 185 -0.79 7.52 -16.17
CA GLU A 185 -1.34 7.42 -17.54
C GLU A 185 -2.32 6.23 -17.66
N TYR A 186 -2.02 5.18 -16.92
CA TYR A 186 -2.80 3.97 -16.84
C TYR A 186 -3.87 3.95 -15.73
N GLY A 187 -4.18 5.10 -15.13
CA GLY A 187 -5.32 5.26 -14.23
C GLY A 187 -5.02 5.00 -12.75
N ALA A 188 -3.77 4.85 -12.35
CA ALA A 188 -3.41 4.89 -10.94
C ALA A 188 -3.67 6.28 -10.37
N ASP A 189 -4.35 6.36 -9.23
CA ASP A 189 -4.70 7.63 -8.60
C ASP A 189 -3.44 8.33 -8.03
N PRO A 190 -2.99 9.47 -8.61
CA PRO A 190 -1.84 10.21 -8.09
C PRO A 190 -2.10 10.88 -6.74
N CYS A 191 -3.37 10.98 -6.31
CA CYS A 191 -3.77 11.51 -5.00
C CYS A 191 -3.73 10.45 -3.88
N SER A 192 -3.36 9.21 -4.21
CA SER A 192 -3.16 8.12 -3.23
C SER A 192 -2.28 8.56 -2.06
N LYS A 193 -2.51 7.95 -0.90
CA LYS A 193 -1.74 8.20 0.33
C LYS A 193 -1.60 6.94 1.18
N THR A 194 -0.53 6.87 1.95
CA THR A 194 -0.32 5.80 2.95
C THR A 194 -1.22 5.98 4.17
N ASP A 195 -1.17 5.03 5.11
CA ASP A 195 -1.88 5.13 6.40
C ASP A 195 -1.43 6.33 7.27
N ASP A 196 -0.25 6.90 6.96
CA ASP A 196 0.31 8.11 7.58
C ASP A 196 0.09 9.38 6.73
N ASP A 197 -0.87 9.35 5.80
CA ASP A 197 -1.18 10.42 4.85
C ASP A 197 0.04 10.88 4.01
N ILE A 198 1.02 9.99 3.79
CA ILE A 198 2.18 10.30 2.94
C ILE A 198 1.79 10.13 1.47
N THR A 199 1.97 11.19 0.70
CA THR A 199 1.65 11.26 -0.75
C THR A 199 2.91 11.18 -1.62
N ILE A 200 2.75 11.05 -2.95
CA ILE A 200 3.90 11.09 -3.88
C ILE A 200 4.70 12.41 -3.78
N LEU A 201 4.04 13.53 -3.44
CA LEU A 201 4.70 14.83 -3.25
C LEU A 201 5.72 14.78 -2.11
N HIS A 202 5.35 14.20 -0.97
CA HIS A 202 6.25 14.04 0.17
C HIS A 202 7.46 13.17 -0.19
N TYR A 203 7.24 12.06 -0.92
CA TYR A 203 8.33 11.17 -1.34
C TYR A 203 9.27 11.82 -2.35
N PHE A 204 8.75 12.56 -3.35
CA PHE A 204 9.61 13.28 -4.28
C PHE A 204 10.42 14.38 -3.60
N CYS A 205 9.85 15.07 -2.61
CA CYS A 205 10.62 15.99 -1.77
C CYS A 205 11.72 15.27 -0.97
N HIS A 206 11.44 14.09 -0.43
CA HIS A 206 12.45 13.28 0.25
C HIS A 206 13.56 12.80 -0.73
N ARG A 207 13.26 12.66 -2.02
CA ARG A 207 14.22 12.25 -3.06
C ARG A 207 14.95 13.42 -3.73
N ASP A 208 14.72 14.65 -3.29
CA ASP A 208 15.21 15.89 -3.91
C ASP A 208 14.88 15.97 -5.43
N SER A 209 13.78 15.35 -5.84
CA SER A 209 13.37 15.29 -7.25
C SER A 209 12.47 16.47 -7.58
N ILE A 210 13.05 17.61 -8.01
CA ILE A 210 12.28 18.79 -8.40
C ILE A 210 11.27 18.46 -9.51
N GLU A 211 11.67 17.65 -10.48
CA GLU A 211 10.80 17.23 -11.59
C GLU A 211 9.63 16.37 -11.10
N GLY A 212 9.88 15.46 -10.15
CA GLY A 212 8.82 14.67 -9.51
C GLY A 212 7.90 15.52 -8.64
N VAL A 213 8.45 16.53 -7.95
CA VAL A 213 7.66 17.53 -7.21
C VAL A 213 6.76 18.31 -8.18
N GLN A 214 7.28 18.79 -9.31
CA GLN A 214 6.49 19.47 -10.34
C GLN A 214 5.36 18.61 -10.88
N PHE A 215 5.62 17.33 -11.14
CA PHE A 215 4.58 16.38 -11.53
C PHE A 215 3.51 16.24 -10.44
N ALA A 216 3.92 15.99 -9.19
CA ALA A 216 2.99 15.78 -8.08
C ALA A 216 2.12 17.01 -7.78
N LEU A 217 2.62 18.23 -7.99
CA LEU A 217 1.88 19.48 -7.79
C LEU A 217 0.71 19.68 -8.75
N GLN A 218 0.62 18.89 -9.82
CA GLN A 218 -0.55 18.90 -10.72
C GLN A 218 -1.79 18.27 -10.06
N PHE A 219 -1.59 17.45 -9.03
CA PHE A 219 -2.64 16.65 -8.40
C PHE A 219 -2.79 16.94 -6.90
N ILE A 220 -1.67 17.23 -6.22
CA ILE A 220 -1.61 17.31 -4.76
C ILE A 220 -1.42 18.76 -4.30
N ASN A 221 -2.16 19.13 -3.27
CA ASN A 221 -1.98 20.40 -2.57
C ASN A 221 -0.53 20.52 -2.04
N ILE A 222 0.15 21.62 -2.38
CA ILE A 222 1.53 21.87 -1.95
C ILE A 222 1.74 21.87 -0.43
N ASN A 223 0.68 22.14 0.33
CA ASN A 223 0.68 22.17 1.79
C ASN A 223 0.14 20.87 2.40
N ALA A 224 0.03 19.77 1.63
CA ALA A 224 -0.34 18.47 2.18
C ALA A 224 0.52 18.12 3.39
N THR A 225 -0.08 17.48 4.39
CA THR A 225 0.60 17.16 5.65
C THR A 225 0.55 15.67 5.93
N THR A 226 1.63 15.11 6.45
CA THR A 226 1.60 13.76 7.02
C THR A 226 0.76 13.71 8.31
N LYS A 227 0.18 12.55 8.61
CA LYS A 227 -0.71 12.36 9.77
C LYS A 227 0.03 12.46 11.10
N THR A 228 1.15 11.75 11.24
CA THR A 228 1.87 11.62 12.53
C THR A 228 2.45 12.94 13.02
N ASN A 229 3.07 13.73 12.12
CA ASN A 229 3.83 14.91 12.53
C ASN A 229 3.31 16.23 11.94
N LYS A 230 2.27 16.21 11.10
CA LYS A 230 1.78 17.38 10.35
C LYS A 230 2.88 18.03 9.50
N ARG A 231 3.82 17.25 8.98
CA ARG A 231 4.93 17.80 8.17
C ARG A 231 4.48 18.06 6.75
N THR A 232 4.74 19.28 6.27
CA THR A 232 4.55 19.67 4.87
C THR A 232 5.77 19.29 4.01
N PRO A 233 5.65 19.29 2.67
CA PRO A 233 6.78 19.18 1.74
C PRO A 233 7.95 20.13 2.07
N LEU A 234 7.65 21.38 2.46
CA LEU A 234 8.69 22.35 2.84
C LEU A 234 9.41 21.96 4.15
N HIS A 235 8.73 21.35 5.12
CA HIS A 235 9.40 20.78 6.31
C HIS A 235 10.36 19.65 5.93
N ILE A 236 9.99 18.79 4.97
CA ILE A 236 10.84 17.69 4.52
C ILE A 236 12.11 18.24 3.86
N ALA A 237 11.98 19.19 2.92
CA ALA A 237 13.12 19.83 2.27
C ALA A 237 14.04 20.53 3.29
N ALA A 238 13.46 21.21 4.26
CA ALA A 238 14.20 21.89 5.34
C ALA A 238 14.95 20.91 6.25
N TYR A 239 14.31 19.80 6.63
CA TYR A 239 14.89 18.74 7.45
C TYR A 239 16.06 18.03 6.77
N LEU A 240 16.01 17.87 5.44
CA LEU A 240 17.05 17.18 4.65
C LEU A 240 18.14 18.12 4.11
N ASN A 241 18.09 19.42 4.46
CA ASN A 241 19.03 20.44 4.00
C ASN A 241 19.01 20.71 2.48
N TYR A 242 17.87 20.50 1.80
CA TYR A 242 17.74 20.70 0.35
C TYR A 242 17.42 22.16 -0.01
N ALA A 243 18.44 23.02 -0.05
CA ALA A 243 18.31 24.46 -0.28
C ALA A 243 17.62 24.83 -1.60
N LYS A 244 17.97 24.14 -2.70
CA LYS A 244 17.36 24.37 -4.02
C LYS A 244 15.88 24.01 -4.01
N LEU A 245 15.51 22.87 -3.43
CA LEU A 245 14.12 22.46 -3.28
C LEU A 245 13.34 23.39 -2.35
N CYS A 246 13.92 23.85 -1.24
CA CYS A 246 13.30 24.87 -0.37
C CYS A 246 12.96 26.14 -1.16
N THR A 247 13.93 26.62 -1.95
CA THR A 247 13.75 27.80 -2.81
C THR A 247 12.68 27.56 -3.86
N PHE A 248 12.69 26.39 -4.51
CA PHE A 248 11.70 26.00 -5.51
C PHE A 248 10.28 25.98 -4.93
N LEU A 249 10.08 25.31 -3.79
CA LEU A 249 8.79 25.20 -3.10
C LEU A 249 8.27 26.58 -2.64
N CYS A 250 9.17 27.44 -2.12
CA CYS A 250 8.81 28.80 -1.68
C CYS A 250 8.34 29.73 -2.80
N LYS A 251 8.60 29.39 -4.07
CA LYS A 251 8.15 30.14 -5.25
C LYS A 251 6.81 29.65 -5.81
N GLN A 252 6.31 28.50 -5.36
CA GLN A 252 5.05 27.96 -5.85
C GLN A 252 3.86 28.73 -5.29
N ALA A 253 2.78 28.82 -6.06
CA ALA A 253 1.56 29.50 -5.63
C ALA A 253 0.93 28.81 -4.41
N GLY A 254 0.42 29.59 -3.47
CA GLY A 254 -0.30 29.09 -2.29
C GLY A 254 0.55 28.42 -1.21
N ILE A 255 1.88 28.44 -1.32
CA ILE A 255 2.78 27.84 -0.31
C ILE A 255 2.64 28.52 1.07
N GLN A 256 2.36 27.72 2.10
CA GLN A 256 2.35 28.14 3.50
C GLN A 256 3.75 28.00 4.10
N LYS A 257 4.60 29.00 3.85
CA LYS A 257 6.02 29.01 4.24
C LYS A 257 6.27 28.78 5.74
N ASN A 258 5.31 29.20 6.58
CA ASN A 258 5.43 29.21 8.03
C ASN A 258 4.39 28.28 8.71
N ALA A 259 3.86 27.31 7.97
CA ALA A 259 3.02 26.26 8.56
C ALA A 259 3.78 25.59 9.70
N LYS A 260 3.09 25.23 10.79
CA LYS A 260 3.72 24.59 11.94
C LYS A 260 3.42 23.10 11.96
N ASP A 261 4.45 22.30 12.21
CA ASP A 261 4.30 20.87 12.47
C ASP A 261 3.72 20.59 13.87
N SER A 262 3.54 19.32 14.20
CA SER A 262 3.03 18.87 15.52
C SER A 262 3.90 19.30 16.71
N TYR A 263 5.17 19.66 16.49
CA TYR A 263 6.08 20.18 17.51
C TYR A 263 6.14 21.71 17.53
N ASN A 264 5.17 22.38 16.88
CA ASN A 264 5.07 23.82 16.77
C ASN A 264 6.31 24.44 16.06
N LYS A 265 7.00 23.68 15.20
CA LYS A 265 8.15 24.14 14.42
C LYS A 265 7.71 24.53 13.01
N THR A 266 8.20 25.67 12.52
CA THR A 266 8.11 26.03 11.09
C THR A 266 9.19 25.29 10.30
N PRO A 267 9.15 25.27 8.95
CA PRO A 267 10.24 24.71 8.15
C PRO A 267 11.60 25.33 8.49
N LEU A 268 11.66 26.66 8.68
CA LEU A 268 12.89 27.33 9.14
C LEU A 268 13.28 26.86 10.54
N GLY A 269 12.33 26.75 11.47
CA GLY A 269 12.56 26.22 12.81
C GLY A 269 13.14 24.80 12.81
N VAL A 270 12.67 23.93 11.90
CA VAL A 270 13.23 22.57 11.70
C VAL A 270 14.67 22.65 11.18
N ALA A 271 14.94 23.51 10.19
CA ALA A 271 16.30 23.67 9.65
C ALA A 271 17.28 24.22 10.70
N ILE A 272 16.83 25.13 11.57
CA ILE A 272 17.61 25.66 12.70
C ILE A 272 17.90 24.54 13.71
N GLN A 273 16.87 23.81 14.15
CA GLN A 273 17.02 22.72 15.11
C GLN A 273 18.00 21.64 14.64
N LYS A 274 18.03 21.36 13.34
CA LYS A 274 18.92 20.36 12.74
C LYS A 274 20.30 20.90 12.36
N GLY A 275 20.54 22.20 12.46
CA GLY A 275 21.80 22.81 12.03
C GLY A 275 22.00 22.84 10.52
N ASN A 276 20.91 22.72 9.74
CA ASN A 276 20.91 22.65 8.28
C ASN A 276 21.12 24.05 7.67
N LYS A 277 22.38 24.46 7.54
CA LYS A 277 22.74 25.84 7.17
C LYS A 277 22.27 26.26 5.78
N ASP A 278 22.28 25.35 4.80
CA ASP A 278 21.90 25.69 3.42
C ASP A 278 20.38 25.89 3.30
N ALA A 279 19.60 25.01 3.91
CA ALA A 279 18.16 25.20 4.01
C ALA A 279 17.80 26.47 4.80
N GLN A 280 18.51 26.78 5.89
CA GLN A 280 18.30 28.03 6.62
C GLN A 280 18.54 29.25 5.73
N ALA A 281 19.64 29.27 4.97
CA ALA A 281 19.94 30.38 4.06
C ALA A 281 18.86 30.54 2.99
N ALA A 282 18.45 29.44 2.34
CA ALA A 282 17.40 29.44 1.33
C ALA A 282 16.04 29.91 1.88
N LEU A 283 15.63 29.40 3.05
CA LEU A 283 14.35 29.75 3.68
C LEU A 283 14.33 31.20 4.15
N LYS A 284 15.44 31.70 4.73
CA LYS A 284 15.58 33.12 5.09
C LYS A 284 15.51 34.02 3.85
N ALA A 285 16.19 33.65 2.77
CA ALA A 285 16.10 34.37 1.50
C ALA A 285 14.67 34.37 0.90
N CYS A 286 13.84 33.40 1.28
CA CYS A 286 12.43 33.32 0.89
C CYS A 286 11.46 34.03 1.86
N ASN A 287 11.98 34.79 2.85
CA ASN A 287 11.23 35.46 3.91
C ASN A 287 10.41 34.50 4.81
N CYS A 288 10.93 33.30 5.07
CA CYS A 288 10.35 32.39 6.06
C CYS A 288 10.75 32.83 7.49
N ILE A 289 9.85 32.61 8.45
CA ILE A 289 10.04 32.96 9.87
C ILE A 289 9.96 31.75 10.80
#